data_AF-A0A5B0SIV8-F1
#
_entry.id   AF-A0A5B0SIV8-F1
#
_cell.length_a   1.000
_cell.length_b   1.000
_cell.length_c   1.000
_cell.angle_alpha   90.00
_cell.angle_beta   90.00
_cell.angle_gamma   90.00
#
_symmetry.space_group_name_H-M   'P 1'
#
loop_
_entity.id
_entity.type
_entity.pdbx_description
1 polymer ?
#
loop_
_entity_poly.entity_id
_entity_poly.type
_entity_poly.pdbx_seq_one_letter_code
_entity_poly.pdbx_strand_id
1 'polypeptide(L)'
;MPIQCIQTLKCWLALSVMGLAILGCLGQEPDRIPGRNVTSNSLAGKKGCFIVDPLKLPPQLKTNPNIVCTQDGSMSIPPIPDLFFEGIKYSSIDFARDTQNSPAGFALKRFKASKTDGPEKLAFLKTSQQLYDSVWMGLRSDDLKKHNRPIRELETVRGVLNLQIHRLESDPPAIEAALANALKKCFQCDVKDSYNMIALASQSGVNTDKFLQNLPGLRCKSEQECINMLSKSGFDNKAPVEVASPDKQKKYITSNPALNNSSHLKLTFSSASKFSVLLLPLYAFCSF
;
A
#
# COMPACT_ATOMS: atom_id res chain seq x y z
N MET A 1 -0.43 -10.35 -68.65
CA MET A 1 0.86 -10.27 -67.93
C MET A 1 1.11 -11.58 -67.20
N PRO A 2 1.98 -12.44 -67.75
CA PRO A 2 2.64 -13.51 -67.01
C PRO A 2 4.18 -13.44 -67.11
N ILE A 3 4.80 -14.26 -66.27
CA ILE A 3 6.21 -14.36 -65.87
C ILE A 3 7.06 -15.14 -66.90
N GLN A 4 8.32 -14.74 -67.11
CA GLN A 4 9.47 -15.56 -67.57
C GLN A 4 10.73 -15.04 -66.84
N CYS A 5 11.44 -15.78 -65.96
CA CYS A 5 12.45 -16.85 -66.20
C CYS A 5 13.56 -16.44 -67.20
N ILE A 6 14.87 -16.67 -67.04
CA ILE A 6 15.74 -17.38 -66.08
C ILE A 6 17.21 -17.16 -66.59
N GLN A 7 18.24 -17.26 -65.72
CA GLN A 7 19.69 -17.54 -66.01
C GLN A 7 20.50 -16.49 -66.80
N THR A 8 21.80 -16.21 -66.60
CA THR A 8 22.99 -16.85 -65.99
C THR A 8 24.06 -15.73 -65.89
N LEU A 9 24.97 -15.69 -64.91
CA LEU A 9 26.33 -16.22 -65.07
C LEU A 9 27.05 -16.29 -63.70
N LYS A 10 27.62 -17.46 -63.41
CA LYS A 10 28.65 -17.70 -62.40
C LYS A 10 30.02 -17.69 -63.10
N CYS A 11 31.06 -17.13 -62.46
CA CYS A 11 32.43 -17.68 -62.46
C CYS A 11 33.26 -17.04 -61.33
N TRP A 12 33.49 -17.74 -60.20
CA TRP A 12 34.63 -18.66 -59.90
C TRP A 12 35.95 -17.86 -59.75
N LEU A 13 36.55 -17.65 -58.56
CA LEU A 13 37.47 -18.49 -57.73
C LEU A 13 38.67 -17.58 -57.38
N ALA A 14 39.50 -17.71 -56.33
CA ALA A 14 39.84 -18.74 -55.33
C ALA A 14 40.71 -18.02 -54.25
N LEU A 15 40.60 -18.32 -52.95
CA LEU A 15 41.55 -19.13 -52.11
C LEU A 15 43.03 -18.72 -52.28
N SER A 16 43.86 -18.48 -51.26
CA SER A 16 43.99 -18.94 -49.87
C SER A 16 44.95 -17.96 -49.12
N VAL A 17 45.13 -17.95 -47.80
CA VAL A 17 46.02 -18.86 -47.03
C VAL A 17 45.79 -18.58 -45.53
N MET A 18 45.84 -19.67 -44.74
CA MET A 18 45.75 -19.75 -43.28
C MET A 18 46.89 -19.04 -42.52
N GLY A 19 46.59 -18.61 -41.30
CA GLY A 19 47.59 -18.28 -40.28
C GLY A 19 47.00 -18.28 -38.88
N LEU A 20 47.14 -19.40 -38.17
CA LEU A 20 46.91 -19.53 -36.73
C LEU A 20 47.98 -18.73 -35.96
N ALA A 21 47.57 -17.92 -34.99
CA ALA A 21 48.40 -17.56 -33.84
C ALA A 21 47.50 -17.38 -32.61
N ILE A 22 47.57 -18.36 -31.71
CA ILE A 22 47.09 -18.30 -30.33
C ILE A 22 48.19 -17.63 -29.51
N LEU A 23 47.89 -16.52 -28.85
CA LEU A 23 48.61 -16.08 -27.65
C LEU A 23 47.73 -15.11 -26.85
N GLY A 24 47.60 -15.42 -25.57
CA GLY A 24 46.60 -14.86 -24.69
C GLY A 24 46.92 -13.45 -24.19
N CYS A 25 45.85 -12.73 -23.91
CA CYS A 25 45.81 -11.72 -22.86
C CYS A 25 44.61 -12.06 -21.97
N LEU A 26 44.94 -12.50 -20.76
CA LEU A 26 44.05 -12.68 -19.62
C LEU A 26 43.36 -11.34 -19.32
N GLY A 27 42.10 -11.23 -19.76
CA GLY A 27 41.20 -10.14 -19.40
C GLY A 27 40.57 -10.42 -18.04
N GLN A 28 41.32 -10.04 -17.00
CA GLN A 28 40.92 -9.73 -15.62
C GLN A 28 39.40 -9.61 -15.38
N GLU A 29 38.84 -10.56 -14.61
CA GLU A 29 37.56 -10.40 -13.91
C GLU A 29 37.64 -9.20 -12.96
N PRO A 30 36.63 -8.32 -12.89
CA PRO A 30 36.41 -7.51 -11.72
C PRO A 30 35.37 -8.16 -10.82
N ASP A 31 35.81 -8.33 -9.58
CA ASP A 31 35.10 -8.83 -8.41
C ASP A 31 33.60 -8.51 -8.35
N ARG A 32 32.83 -9.56 -8.00
CA ARG A 32 31.49 -9.45 -7.46
C ARG A 32 31.53 -8.67 -6.14
N ILE A 33 31.09 -7.41 -6.18
CA ILE A 33 30.63 -6.69 -4.98
C ILE A 33 29.10 -6.74 -4.99
N PRO A 34 28.44 -7.38 -4.00
CA PRO A 34 26.99 -7.33 -3.88
C PRO A 34 26.59 -5.96 -3.31
N GLY A 35 25.77 -5.22 -4.07
CA GLY A 35 25.11 -4.01 -3.60
C GLY A 35 25.69 -2.70 -4.12
N ARG A 36 25.40 -2.36 -5.38
CA ARG A 36 25.11 -0.98 -5.81
C ARG A 36 24.74 -0.99 -7.28
N ASN A 37 23.48 -0.71 -7.56
CA ASN A 37 23.02 0.04 -8.74
C ASN A 37 21.56 0.43 -8.52
N VAL A 38 21.32 1.21 -7.45
CA VAL A 38 20.15 2.09 -7.40
C VAL A 38 20.56 3.30 -8.22
N THR A 39 20.11 3.37 -9.47
CA THR A 39 20.35 4.53 -10.33
C THR A 39 19.50 5.69 -9.81
N SER A 40 19.93 6.37 -8.75
CA SER A 40 19.37 7.65 -8.35
C SER A 40 19.85 8.68 -9.34
N ASN A 41 18.97 9.06 -10.27
CA ASN A 41 19.36 9.96 -11.33
C ASN A 41 18.41 11.16 -11.33
N SER A 42 18.82 12.23 -10.64
CA SER A 42 18.51 13.66 -10.87
C SER A 42 17.06 14.17 -10.70
N LEU A 43 16.98 15.06 -9.69
CA LEU A 43 15.94 15.98 -9.27
C LEU A 43 15.63 17.01 -10.39
N ALA A 44 14.35 17.34 -10.57
CA ALA A 44 13.75 18.27 -11.55
C ALA A 44 13.68 17.78 -13.02
N GLY A 45 12.47 17.40 -13.45
CA GLY A 45 12.12 17.15 -14.86
C GLY A 45 12.08 15.68 -15.30
N LYS A 46 12.50 14.73 -14.46
CA LYS A 46 12.39 13.31 -14.79
C LYS A 46 11.02 12.75 -14.46
N LYS A 47 10.32 12.38 -15.52
CA LYS A 47 9.18 11.46 -15.54
C LYS A 47 9.50 10.24 -14.67
N GLY A 48 8.61 9.88 -13.74
CA GLY A 48 8.76 8.69 -12.91
C GLY A 48 8.99 7.44 -13.78
N CYS A 49 9.88 6.55 -13.34
CA CYS A 49 10.31 5.39 -14.13
C CYS A 49 9.17 4.42 -14.51
N PHE A 50 8.03 4.54 -13.83
CA PHE A 50 6.82 3.75 -14.03
C PHE A 50 5.81 4.42 -14.98
N ILE A 51 6.06 5.65 -15.43
CA ILE A 51 5.22 6.31 -16.43
C ILE A 51 5.63 5.79 -17.81
N VAL A 52 4.66 5.46 -18.66
CA VAL A 52 4.88 4.97 -20.03
C VAL A 52 4.76 6.12 -21.02
N ASP A 53 3.66 6.88 -21.00
CA ASP A 53 3.48 8.10 -21.80
C ASP A 53 2.94 9.26 -20.93
N PRO A 54 3.76 10.28 -20.62
CA PRO A 54 3.35 11.39 -19.75
C PRO A 54 2.25 12.26 -20.36
N LEU A 55 2.10 12.29 -21.70
CA LEU A 55 1.07 13.10 -22.37
C LEU A 55 -0.35 12.55 -22.13
N LYS A 56 -0.46 11.28 -21.75
CA LYS A 56 -1.74 10.64 -21.40
C LYS A 56 -2.17 10.94 -19.96
N LEU A 57 -1.31 11.54 -19.14
CA LEU A 57 -1.64 11.89 -17.77
C LEU A 57 -2.17 13.32 -17.64
N PRO A 58 -3.22 13.53 -16.83
CA PRO A 58 -3.63 14.87 -16.44
C PRO A 58 -2.48 15.65 -15.77
N PRO A 59 -2.26 16.93 -16.12
CA PRO A 59 -1.10 17.72 -15.67
C PRO A 59 -1.04 17.96 -14.15
N GLN A 60 -2.18 17.82 -13.47
CA GLN A 60 -2.28 17.93 -12.01
C GLN A 60 -1.68 16.73 -11.26
N LEU A 61 -1.44 15.60 -11.94
CA LEU A 61 -0.86 14.42 -11.31
C LEU A 61 0.65 14.57 -11.16
N LYS A 62 1.12 14.60 -9.92
CA LYS A 62 2.55 14.63 -9.60
C LYS A 62 3.04 13.23 -9.28
N THR A 63 4.13 12.84 -9.93
CA THR A 63 4.82 11.58 -9.63
C THR A 63 5.78 11.79 -8.46
N ASN A 64 5.98 10.74 -7.65
CA ASN A 64 7.05 10.75 -6.66
C ASN A 64 8.36 10.32 -7.35
N PRO A 65 9.37 11.20 -7.48
CA PRO A 65 10.63 10.88 -8.16
C PRO A 65 11.53 9.93 -7.36
N ASN A 66 11.22 9.69 -6.07
CA ASN A 66 12.02 8.82 -5.21
C ASN A 66 11.65 7.33 -5.33
N ILE A 67 10.60 7.01 -6.09
CA ILE A 67 10.19 5.62 -6.35
C ILE A 67 11.11 5.02 -7.40
N VAL A 68 11.68 3.85 -7.07
CA VAL A 68 12.63 3.14 -7.92
C VAL A 68 11.94 1.99 -8.64
N CYS A 69 12.20 1.83 -9.93
CA CYS A 69 11.74 0.69 -10.70
C CYS A 69 12.78 -0.42 -10.69
N THR A 70 12.36 -1.63 -10.36
CA THR A 70 13.20 -2.82 -10.32
C THR A 70 13.10 -3.52 -11.68
N GLN A 71 14.16 -3.45 -12.49
CA GLN A 71 14.18 -4.01 -13.86
C GLN A 71 14.29 -5.54 -13.88
N ASP A 72 14.99 -6.14 -12.91
CA ASP A 72 15.18 -7.59 -12.81
C ASP A 72 14.09 -8.29 -11.97
N GLY A 73 13.03 -7.56 -11.60
CA GLY A 73 11.93 -8.06 -10.77
C GLY A 73 10.80 -8.65 -11.60
N SER A 74 10.03 -9.56 -11.01
CA SER A 74 8.76 -10.01 -11.60
C SER A 74 7.83 -8.79 -11.79
N MET A 75 7.40 -8.52 -13.03
CA MET A 75 6.36 -7.52 -13.28
C MET A 75 5.07 -7.95 -12.61
N SER A 76 4.66 -7.24 -11.56
CA SER A 76 3.39 -7.48 -10.88
C SER A 76 2.21 -7.16 -11.81
N ILE A 77 2.28 -6.05 -12.55
CA ILE A 77 1.27 -5.66 -13.53
C ILE A 77 1.95 -5.15 -14.82
N PRO A 78 2.11 -5.97 -15.87
CA PRO A 78 2.70 -5.53 -17.13
C PRO A 78 1.93 -4.36 -17.77
N PRO A 79 2.60 -3.36 -18.36
CA PRO A 79 4.05 -3.24 -18.57
C PRO A 79 4.78 -2.53 -17.42
N ILE A 80 4.14 -2.31 -16.27
CA ILE A 80 4.73 -1.55 -15.17
C ILE A 80 5.75 -2.45 -14.44
N PRO A 81 7.03 -2.02 -14.34
CA PRO A 81 8.04 -2.75 -13.58
C PRO A 81 7.66 -2.78 -12.09
N ASP A 82 8.27 -3.70 -11.33
CA ASP A 82 8.05 -3.70 -9.89
C ASP A 82 8.63 -2.42 -9.27
N LEU A 83 7.95 -1.87 -8.27
CA LEU A 83 8.30 -0.59 -7.67
C LEU A 83 8.85 -0.80 -6.27
N PHE A 84 9.86 -0.03 -5.89
CA PHE A 84 10.45 -0.03 -4.56
C PHE A 84 10.48 1.38 -3.98
N PHE A 85 10.00 1.53 -2.75
CA PHE A 85 10.01 2.80 -2.04
C PHE A 85 10.03 2.54 -0.52
N GLU A 86 10.93 3.24 0.18
CA GLU A 86 11.10 3.18 1.65
C GLU A 86 11.05 1.75 2.24
N GLY A 87 11.76 0.80 1.61
CA GLY A 87 11.84 -0.58 2.11
C GLY A 87 10.70 -1.50 1.66
N ILE A 88 9.70 -1.00 0.93
CA ILE A 88 8.56 -1.77 0.45
C ILE A 88 8.65 -2.00 -1.06
N LYS A 89 8.54 -3.26 -1.49
CA LYS A 89 8.31 -3.61 -2.90
C LYS A 89 6.82 -3.71 -3.19
N TYR A 90 6.34 -3.17 -4.31
CA TYR A 90 4.93 -3.24 -4.69
C TYR A 90 4.46 -4.70 -4.78
N SER A 91 5.26 -5.59 -5.38
CA SER A 91 5.01 -7.03 -5.42
C SER A 91 4.75 -7.69 -4.05
N SER A 92 5.25 -7.12 -2.94
CA SER A 92 5.01 -7.63 -1.59
C SER A 92 3.66 -7.20 -0.97
N ILE A 93 2.98 -6.25 -1.61
CA ILE A 93 1.69 -5.68 -1.21
C ILE A 93 0.69 -5.68 -2.37
N ASP A 94 0.95 -6.42 -3.43
CA ASP A 94 0.14 -6.47 -4.65
C ASP A 94 -1.12 -7.32 -4.44
N PHE A 95 -2.29 -6.71 -4.63
CA PHE A 95 -3.57 -7.39 -4.49
C PHE A 95 -3.77 -8.47 -5.56
N ALA A 96 -3.16 -8.33 -6.76
CA ALA A 96 -3.33 -9.30 -7.84
C ALA A 96 -2.70 -10.66 -7.50
N ARG A 97 -1.85 -10.72 -6.48
CA ARG A 97 -1.28 -11.96 -5.93
C ARG A 97 -2.20 -12.65 -4.91
N ASP A 98 -3.23 -11.97 -4.43
CA ASP A 98 -4.25 -12.55 -3.55
C ASP A 98 -5.39 -13.12 -4.40
N THR A 99 -5.45 -14.44 -4.50
CA THR A 99 -6.48 -15.17 -5.24
C THR A 99 -7.74 -15.46 -4.41
N GLN A 100 -7.73 -15.14 -3.12
CA GLN A 100 -8.78 -15.51 -2.18
C GLN A 100 -9.72 -14.35 -1.87
N ASN A 101 -9.27 -13.10 -2.01
CA ASN A 101 -10.01 -11.93 -1.59
C ASN A 101 -10.31 -11.00 -2.77
N SER A 102 -11.45 -10.29 -2.69
CA SER A 102 -11.71 -9.13 -3.55
C SER A 102 -10.64 -8.04 -3.32
N PRO A 103 -10.46 -7.07 -4.24
CA PRO A 103 -9.54 -5.96 -4.00
C PRO A 103 -9.81 -5.21 -2.68
N ALA A 104 -11.09 -5.03 -2.33
CA ALA A 104 -11.48 -4.43 -1.06
C ALA A 104 -11.16 -5.35 0.13
N GLY A 105 -11.51 -6.63 0.07
CA GLY A 105 -11.22 -7.62 1.11
C GLY A 105 -9.73 -7.78 1.37
N PHE A 106 -8.92 -7.83 0.30
CA PHE A 106 -7.45 -7.81 0.38
C PHE A 106 -6.98 -6.56 1.12
N ALA A 107 -7.44 -5.38 0.70
CA ALA A 107 -6.99 -4.12 1.29
C ALA A 107 -7.39 -4.00 2.77
N LEU A 108 -8.61 -4.38 3.12
CA LEU A 108 -9.13 -4.39 4.49
C LEU A 108 -8.30 -5.29 5.40
N LYS A 109 -7.85 -6.44 4.88
CA LYS A 109 -6.99 -7.39 5.61
C LYS A 109 -5.53 -6.92 5.69
N ARG A 110 -4.93 -6.58 4.54
CA ARG A 110 -3.50 -6.28 4.40
C ARG A 110 -3.10 -4.96 5.07
N PHE A 111 -3.99 -3.98 5.03
CA PHE A 111 -3.76 -2.62 5.52
C PHE A 111 -4.55 -2.29 6.78
N LYS A 112 -5.08 -3.31 7.47
CA LYS A 112 -5.77 -3.13 8.76
C LYS A 112 -4.91 -2.30 9.71
N ALA A 113 -5.50 -1.24 10.25
CA ALA A 113 -4.88 -0.40 11.26
C ALA A 113 -5.86 -0.03 12.39
N SER A 114 -5.33 0.32 13.56
CA SER A 114 -6.01 0.72 14.78
C SER A 114 -5.41 2.02 15.30
N LYS A 115 -6.17 2.84 16.04
CA LYS A 115 -5.65 4.06 16.70
C LYS A 115 -4.50 3.78 17.67
N THR A 116 -4.35 2.55 18.14
CA THR A 116 -3.24 2.10 18.99
C THR A 116 -1.96 1.80 18.21
N ASP A 117 -2.02 1.75 16.88
CA ASP A 117 -0.85 1.49 16.06
C ASP A 117 0.08 2.71 16.04
N GLY A 118 1.39 2.44 16.14
CA GLY A 118 2.41 3.48 16.19
C GLY A 118 2.69 4.16 14.83
N PRO A 119 3.59 5.16 14.83
CA PRO A 119 3.94 5.94 13.62
C PRO A 119 4.51 5.08 12.49
N GLU A 120 5.14 3.94 12.79
CA GLU A 120 5.64 2.99 11.78
C GLU A 120 4.51 2.43 10.91
N LYS A 121 3.33 2.18 11.50
CA LYS A 121 2.17 1.70 10.75
C LYS A 121 1.67 2.77 9.80
N LEU A 122 1.57 4.02 10.27
CA LEU A 122 1.18 5.15 9.44
C LEU A 122 2.15 5.36 8.28
N ALA A 123 3.46 5.27 8.55
CA ALA A 123 4.49 5.31 7.51
C ALA A 123 4.27 4.20 6.48
N PHE A 124 4.14 2.95 6.93
CA PHE A 124 3.86 1.80 6.04
C PHE A 124 2.63 2.03 5.15
N LEU A 125 1.52 2.56 5.70
CA LEU A 125 0.31 2.84 4.92
C LEU A 125 0.54 3.94 3.88
N LYS A 126 1.21 5.04 4.24
CA LYS A 126 1.52 6.16 3.34
C LYS A 126 2.49 5.73 2.22
N THR A 127 3.54 4.99 2.56
CA THR A 127 4.47 4.42 1.57
C THR A 127 3.73 3.47 0.63
N SER A 128 2.87 2.60 1.16
CA SER A 128 2.02 1.71 0.35
C SER A 128 1.10 2.52 -0.58
N GLN A 129 0.54 3.63 -0.11
CA GLN A 129 -0.35 4.47 -0.91
C GLN A 129 0.39 5.07 -2.11
N GLN A 130 1.61 5.54 -1.90
CA GLN A 130 2.42 6.09 -2.98
C GLN A 130 2.82 5.03 -4.02
N LEU A 131 3.09 3.80 -3.59
CA LEU A 131 3.33 2.68 -4.51
C LEU A 131 2.09 2.37 -5.35
N TYR A 132 0.91 2.27 -4.73
CA TYR A 132 -0.35 2.05 -5.43
C TYR A 132 -0.73 3.20 -6.36
N ASP A 133 -0.52 4.46 -5.95
CA ASP A 133 -0.71 5.65 -6.77
C ASP A 133 0.18 5.60 -8.02
N SER A 134 1.41 5.13 -7.86
CA SER A 134 2.40 5.06 -8.93
C SER A 134 2.06 3.99 -9.96
N VAL A 135 1.64 2.80 -9.53
CA VAL A 135 1.13 1.77 -10.46
C VAL A 135 -0.13 2.25 -11.17
N TRP A 136 -1.06 2.89 -10.47
CA TRP A 136 -2.27 3.47 -11.07
C TRP A 136 -1.94 4.54 -12.12
N MET A 137 -0.98 5.44 -11.85
CA MET A 137 -0.50 6.41 -12.83
C MET A 137 0.21 5.74 -14.01
N GLY A 138 1.02 4.72 -13.75
CA GLY A 138 1.71 3.95 -14.77
C GLY A 138 0.74 3.35 -15.79
N LEU A 139 -0.28 2.65 -15.33
CA LEU A 139 -1.29 2.04 -16.21
C LEU A 139 -2.08 3.08 -17.02
N ARG A 140 -2.44 4.22 -16.40
CA ARG A 140 -3.11 5.32 -17.10
C ARG A 140 -2.25 5.96 -18.17
N SER A 141 -0.95 6.05 -17.90
CA SER A 141 0.03 6.57 -18.84
C SER A 141 0.36 5.58 -19.96
N ASP A 142 0.06 4.28 -19.81
CA ASP A 142 0.21 3.31 -20.89
C ASP A 142 -1.01 3.37 -21.81
N ASP A 143 -2.16 2.91 -21.30
CA ASP A 143 -3.44 2.92 -22.02
C ASP A 143 -4.59 2.75 -21.02
N LEU A 144 -5.30 3.85 -20.77
CA LEU A 144 -6.46 3.89 -19.87
C LEU A 144 -7.55 2.88 -20.27
N LYS A 145 -7.80 2.69 -21.57
CA LYS A 145 -8.88 1.81 -22.05
C LYS A 145 -8.49 0.35 -21.87
N LYS A 146 -7.26 -0.01 -22.27
CA LYS A 146 -6.71 -1.36 -22.10
C LYS A 146 -6.66 -1.80 -20.64
N HIS A 147 -6.27 -0.88 -19.75
CA HIS A 147 -6.06 -1.17 -18.33
C HIS A 147 -7.21 -0.74 -17.43
N ASN A 148 -8.40 -0.47 -17.98
CA ASN A 148 -9.52 0.08 -17.21
C ASN A 148 -9.87 -0.79 -15.99
N ARG A 149 -9.94 -2.11 -16.14
CA ARG A 149 -10.26 -3.01 -15.02
C ARG A 149 -9.20 -2.96 -13.91
N PRO A 150 -7.90 -3.23 -14.17
CA PRO A 150 -6.85 -3.07 -13.15
C PRO A 150 -6.82 -1.69 -12.50
N ILE A 151 -7.05 -0.62 -13.28
CA ILE A 151 -7.14 0.75 -12.75
C ILE A 151 -8.27 0.89 -11.72
N ARG A 152 -9.45 0.31 -11.98
CA ARG A 152 -10.61 0.35 -11.08
C ARG A 152 -10.41 -0.51 -9.84
N GLU A 153 -9.75 -1.66 -9.98
CA GLU A 153 -9.36 -2.52 -8.85
C GLU A 153 -8.32 -1.79 -7.96
N LEU A 154 -7.32 -1.13 -8.54
CA LEU A 154 -6.39 -0.26 -7.81
C LEU A 154 -7.08 0.92 -7.13
N GLU A 155 -8.08 1.55 -7.76
CA GLU A 155 -8.88 2.61 -7.15
C GLU A 155 -9.60 2.13 -5.87
N THR A 156 -10.04 0.88 -5.87
CA THR A 156 -10.66 0.24 -4.70
C THR A 156 -9.64 0.09 -3.56
N VAL A 157 -8.48 -0.50 -3.85
CA VAL A 157 -7.42 -0.69 -2.84
C VAL A 157 -6.94 0.66 -2.29
N ARG A 158 -6.73 1.64 -3.17
CA ARG A 158 -6.34 3.02 -2.80
C ARG A 158 -7.40 3.69 -1.93
N GLY A 159 -8.69 3.47 -2.20
CA GLY A 159 -9.78 3.99 -1.39
C GLY A 159 -9.75 3.46 0.04
N VAL A 160 -9.63 2.14 0.20
CA VAL A 160 -9.52 1.49 1.53
C VAL A 160 -8.25 1.93 2.26
N LEU A 161 -7.13 2.02 1.56
CA LEU A 161 -5.86 2.44 2.14
C LEU A 161 -5.92 3.90 2.63
N ASN A 162 -6.53 4.79 1.85
CA ASN A 162 -6.75 6.17 2.24
C ASN A 162 -7.66 6.27 3.49
N LEU A 163 -8.72 5.45 3.55
CA LEU A 163 -9.55 5.36 4.75
C LEU A 163 -8.74 4.95 5.98
N GLN A 164 -7.87 3.93 5.88
CA GLN A 164 -7.02 3.51 7.00
C GLN A 164 -6.06 4.61 7.45
N ILE A 165 -5.46 5.37 6.52
CA ILE A 165 -4.59 6.51 6.84
C ILE A 165 -5.36 7.56 7.64
N HIS A 166 -6.52 8.01 7.15
CA HIS A 166 -7.35 9.00 7.86
C HIS A 166 -7.80 8.50 9.23
N ARG A 167 -8.09 7.21 9.39
CA ARG A 167 -8.46 6.64 10.69
C ARG A 167 -7.37 6.75 11.75
N LEU A 168 -6.10 6.82 11.33
CA LEU A 168 -4.96 6.99 12.22
C LEU A 168 -4.65 8.46 12.54
N GLU A 169 -4.80 9.36 11.57
CA GLU A 169 -4.27 10.73 11.70
C GLU A 169 -5.30 11.86 11.64
N SER A 170 -6.58 11.56 11.40
CA SER A 170 -7.59 12.59 11.15
C SER A 170 -8.77 12.56 12.12
N ASP A 171 -9.56 13.63 12.07
CA ASP A 171 -10.82 13.76 12.80
C ASP A 171 -11.97 13.00 12.11
N PRO A 172 -13.11 12.77 12.80
CA PRO A 172 -14.24 12.05 12.23
C PRO A 172 -14.76 12.61 10.89
N PRO A 173 -14.87 13.94 10.67
CA PRO A 173 -15.27 14.49 9.37
C PRO A 173 -14.37 14.08 8.20
N ALA A 174 -13.05 14.09 8.37
CA ALA A 174 -12.12 13.66 7.33
C ALA A 174 -12.20 12.15 7.06
N ILE A 175 -12.38 11.34 8.12
CA ILE A 175 -12.59 9.89 7.99
C ILE A 175 -13.89 9.60 7.22
N GLU A 176 -14.94 10.35 7.49
CA GLU A 176 -16.22 10.23 6.81
C GLU A 176 -16.11 10.54 5.31
N ALA A 177 -15.37 11.60 4.94
CA ALA A 177 -15.08 11.92 3.54
C ALA A 177 -14.25 10.81 2.86
N ALA A 178 -13.28 10.25 3.59
CA ALA A 178 -12.48 9.13 3.09
C ALA A 178 -13.32 7.87 2.87
N LEU A 179 -14.25 7.55 3.78
CA LEU A 179 -15.22 6.46 3.65
C LEU A 179 -16.10 6.65 2.42
N ALA A 180 -16.70 7.83 2.24
CA ALA A 180 -17.54 8.14 1.10
C ALA A 180 -16.81 7.94 -0.22
N ASN A 181 -15.55 8.38 -0.30
CA ASN A 181 -14.70 8.20 -1.47
C ASN A 181 -14.35 6.71 -1.70
N ALA A 182 -14.03 5.97 -0.65
CA ALA A 182 -13.74 4.54 -0.73
C ALA A 182 -14.94 3.74 -1.27
N LEU A 183 -16.14 3.96 -0.71
CA LEU A 183 -17.38 3.34 -1.16
C LEU A 183 -17.71 3.71 -2.62
N LYS A 184 -17.56 4.98 -3.00
CA LYS A 184 -17.83 5.46 -4.37
C LYS A 184 -16.90 4.82 -5.41
N LYS A 185 -15.64 4.56 -5.04
CA LYS A 185 -14.62 3.99 -5.93
C LYS A 185 -14.55 2.46 -5.87
N CYS A 186 -15.34 1.84 -5.01
CA CYS A 186 -15.34 0.40 -4.81
C CYS A 186 -15.86 -0.33 -6.05
N PHE A 187 -14.95 -0.88 -6.83
CA PHE A 187 -15.23 -1.60 -8.06
C PHE A 187 -15.54 -3.07 -7.75
N GLN A 188 -16.73 -3.53 -8.15
CA GLN A 188 -17.20 -4.91 -7.91
C GLN A 188 -17.19 -5.33 -6.43
N CYS A 189 -17.31 -4.37 -5.52
CA CYS A 189 -17.43 -4.68 -4.10
C CYS A 189 -18.81 -5.25 -3.81
N ASP A 190 -18.83 -6.36 -3.09
CA ASP A 190 -20.08 -6.89 -2.58
C ASP A 190 -20.57 -6.07 -1.38
N VAL A 191 -21.72 -6.46 -0.86
CA VAL A 191 -22.33 -5.79 0.30
C VAL A 191 -21.47 -5.98 1.55
N LYS A 192 -20.75 -7.11 1.66
CA LYS A 192 -19.88 -7.44 2.78
C LYS A 192 -18.65 -6.54 2.81
N ASP A 193 -18.00 -6.30 1.68
CA ASP A 193 -16.89 -5.36 1.52
C ASP A 193 -17.32 -3.95 1.91
N SER A 194 -18.48 -3.52 1.41
CA SER A 194 -19.06 -2.20 1.72
C SER A 194 -19.34 -2.04 3.20
N TYR A 195 -20.00 -3.05 3.80
CA TYR A 195 -20.26 -3.10 5.23
C TYR A 195 -18.97 -3.05 6.06
N ASN A 196 -17.97 -3.84 5.69
CA ASN A 196 -16.69 -3.89 6.42
C ASN A 196 -15.98 -2.53 6.42
N MET A 197 -16.01 -1.78 5.32
CA MET A 197 -15.47 -0.41 5.30
C MET A 197 -16.25 0.54 6.22
N ILE A 198 -17.58 0.41 6.26
CA ILE A 198 -18.44 1.23 7.12
C ILE A 198 -18.19 0.90 8.60
N ALA A 199 -18.21 -0.37 8.98
CA ALA A 199 -17.90 -0.83 10.33
C ALA A 199 -16.49 -0.43 10.78
N LEU A 200 -15.53 -0.42 9.85
CA LEU A 200 -14.19 0.07 10.13
C LEU A 200 -14.19 1.57 10.48
N ALA A 201 -14.96 2.39 9.77
CA ALA A 201 -15.08 3.82 10.04
C ALA A 201 -15.87 4.11 11.34
N SER A 202 -16.89 3.31 11.68
CA SER A 202 -17.65 3.48 12.93
C SER A 202 -16.76 3.36 14.16
N GLN A 203 -15.79 2.44 14.15
CA GLN A 203 -14.77 2.28 15.19
C GLN A 203 -13.91 3.54 15.41
N SER A 204 -13.91 4.47 14.46
CA SER A 204 -13.17 5.73 14.57
C SER A 204 -14.04 6.92 14.99
N GLY A 205 -15.30 6.69 15.35
CA GLY A 205 -16.24 7.72 15.82
C GLY A 205 -17.04 8.41 14.71
N VAL A 206 -17.08 7.83 13.50
CA VAL A 206 -17.90 8.34 12.39
C VAL A 206 -19.36 7.90 12.56
N ASN A 207 -20.31 8.80 12.33
CA ASN A 207 -21.72 8.42 12.21
C ASN A 207 -21.95 7.74 10.87
N THR A 208 -22.28 6.44 10.91
CA THR A 208 -22.34 5.58 9.73
C THR A 208 -23.76 5.35 9.20
N ASP A 209 -24.80 5.86 9.85
CA ASP A 209 -26.20 5.54 9.54
C ASP A 209 -26.56 5.83 8.08
N LYS A 210 -26.08 6.98 7.57
CA LYS A 210 -26.33 7.39 6.18
C LYS A 210 -25.65 6.49 5.15
N PHE A 211 -24.58 5.77 5.52
CA PHE A 211 -23.91 4.84 4.63
C PHE A 211 -24.61 3.48 4.64
N LEU A 212 -25.07 3.03 5.82
CA LEU A 212 -25.82 1.78 5.96
C LEU A 212 -27.15 1.83 5.18
N GLN A 213 -27.87 2.95 5.23
CA GLN A 213 -29.12 3.14 4.48
C GLN A 213 -28.96 3.04 2.96
N ASN A 214 -27.76 3.35 2.46
CA ASN A 214 -27.44 3.35 1.04
C ASN A 214 -26.77 2.05 0.57
N LEU A 215 -26.65 1.03 1.42
CA LEU A 215 -26.10 -0.26 1.02
C LEU A 215 -27.06 -0.97 0.05
N PRO A 216 -26.60 -1.34 -1.16
CA PRO A 216 -27.43 -2.06 -2.11
C PRO A 216 -27.82 -3.43 -1.54
N GLY A 217 -29.11 -3.78 -1.61
CA GLY A 217 -29.62 -5.08 -1.13
C GLY A 217 -29.79 -5.19 0.40
N LEU A 218 -29.32 -4.24 1.19
CA LEU A 218 -29.54 -4.18 2.65
C LEU A 218 -30.09 -2.79 3.03
N ARG A 219 -31.38 -2.72 3.38
CA ARG A 219 -31.99 -1.51 3.95
C ARG A 219 -31.97 -1.55 5.48
N CYS A 220 -30.83 -1.90 6.06
CA CYS A 220 -30.68 -1.94 7.51
C CYS A 220 -30.56 -0.51 8.06
N LYS A 221 -31.26 -0.24 9.16
CA LYS A 221 -31.29 1.07 9.85
C LYS A 221 -30.23 1.18 10.93
N SER A 222 -29.58 0.07 11.29
CA SER A 222 -28.56 0.02 12.34
C SER A 222 -27.51 -1.06 12.03
N GLU A 223 -26.32 -0.91 12.62
CA GLU A 223 -25.22 -1.87 12.48
C GLU A 223 -25.65 -3.30 12.88
N GLN A 224 -26.34 -3.44 14.02
CA GLN A 224 -26.81 -4.75 14.51
C GLN A 224 -27.80 -5.43 13.54
N GLU A 225 -28.67 -4.65 12.91
CA GLU A 225 -29.60 -5.16 11.90
C GLU A 225 -28.83 -5.67 10.68
N CYS A 226 -27.80 -4.95 10.23
CA CYS A 226 -26.96 -5.38 9.12
C CYS A 226 -26.19 -6.69 9.45
N ILE A 227 -25.63 -6.82 10.65
CA ILE A 227 -24.92 -8.05 11.11
C ILE A 227 -25.87 -9.26 11.07
N ASN A 228 -27.09 -9.08 11.58
CA ASN A 228 -28.09 -10.14 11.62
C ASN A 228 -28.55 -10.55 10.21
N MET A 229 -28.60 -9.61 9.26
CA MET A 229 -28.94 -9.91 7.87
C MET A 229 -27.80 -10.61 7.13
N LEU A 230 -26.55 -10.17 7.33
CA LEU A 230 -25.37 -10.77 6.70
C LEU A 230 -25.08 -12.18 7.20
N SER A 231 -25.32 -12.46 8.49
CA SER A 231 -25.19 -13.80 9.05
C SER A 231 -26.29 -14.76 8.57
N LYS A 232 -27.51 -14.27 8.33
CA LYS A 232 -28.62 -15.09 7.80
C LYS A 232 -28.50 -15.41 6.31
N SER A 233 -27.79 -14.60 5.53
CA SER A 233 -27.59 -14.83 4.09
C SER A 233 -26.47 -15.81 3.76
N GLY A 234 -25.90 -16.51 4.75
CA GLY A 234 -24.93 -17.58 4.54
C GLY A 234 -23.49 -17.10 4.30
N PHE A 235 -23.16 -15.84 4.63
CA PHE A 235 -21.79 -15.37 4.61
C PHE A 235 -21.09 -15.81 5.90
N ASP A 236 -20.29 -16.89 5.83
CA ASP A 236 -19.52 -17.37 6.98
C ASP A 236 -18.58 -16.28 7.52
N ASN A 237 -18.84 -15.88 8.77
CA ASN A 237 -18.04 -14.95 9.54
C ASN A 237 -16.81 -15.67 10.12
N LYS A 238 -15.75 -15.84 9.33
CA LYS A 238 -14.41 -16.17 9.84
C LYS A 238 -13.48 -14.95 9.76
N ALA A 239 -13.80 -13.93 10.54
CA ALA A 239 -12.83 -12.95 11.02
C ALA A 239 -13.31 -12.44 12.39
N PRO A 240 -12.43 -12.32 13.40
CA PRO A 240 -12.85 -11.91 14.74
C PRO A 240 -13.11 -10.40 14.72
N VAL A 241 -14.39 -10.03 14.74
CA VAL A 241 -14.82 -8.73 15.26
C VAL A 241 -14.87 -8.90 16.77
N GLU A 242 -13.87 -8.39 17.46
CA GLU A 242 -13.95 -8.19 18.91
C GLU A 242 -15.00 -7.10 19.13
N VAL A 243 -16.23 -7.52 19.43
CA VAL A 243 -17.35 -6.64 19.73
C VAL A 243 -17.09 -6.03 21.11
N ALA A 244 -16.75 -4.74 21.15
CA ALA A 244 -16.90 -3.97 22.37
C ALA A 244 -18.40 -3.93 22.74
N SER A 245 -18.74 -4.55 23.86
CA SER A 245 -20.10 -4.69 24.38
C SER A 245 -20.83 -3.33 24.54
N PRO A 246 -22.13 -3.22 24.21
CA PRO A 246 -22.87 -1.96 24.14
C PRO A 246 -23.42 -1.48 25.49
N ASP A 247 -22.72 -1.71 26.60
CA ASP A 247 -23.15 -1.28 27.94
C ASP A 247 -22.12 -0.34 28.58
N LYS A 248 -22.00 0.88 28.03
CA LYS A 248 -21.45 2.07 28.74
C LYS A 248 -21.59 3.37 27.93
N GLN A 249 -22.74 3.66 27.36
CA GLN A 249 -23.08 5.02 26.94
C GLN A 249 -24.53 5.35 27.29
N LYS A 250 -24.78 5.60 28.58
CA LYS A 250 -25.98 6.34 29.03
C LYS A 250 -25.56 7.48 29.95
N LYS A 251 -26.14 8.65 29.66
CA LYS A 251 -26.08 9.95 30.35
C LYS A 251 -24.91 10.87 29.98
N TYR A 252 -25.10 11.64 28.91
CA TYR A 252 -24.84 13.08 28.99
C TYR A 252 -26.19 13.79 29.17
N ILE A 253 -26.43 14.29 30.39
CA ILE A 253 -27.43 15.33 30.65
C ILE A 253 -26.64 16.62 30.85
N THR A 254 -27.03 17.64 30.08
CA THR A 254 -26.59 19.03 30.14
C THR A 254 -27.14 19.73 31.39
N SER A 255 -26.26 20.35 32.18
CA SER A 255 -26.47 21.68 32.79
C SER A 255 -25.20 22.18 33.50
N ASN A 256 -24.69 23.32 33.03
CA ASN A 256 -23.77 24.24 33.73
C ASN A 256 -24.61 25.14 34.70
N PRO A 257 -24.06 26.03 35.56
CA PRO A 257 -22.69 26.25 36.05
C PRO A 257 -22.61 26.52 37.59
N ALA A 258 -21.40 26.86 38.07
CA ALA A 258 -21.05 27.59 39.31
C ALA A 258 -21.00 26.85 40.66
N LEU A 259 -19.78 26.72 41.19
CA LEU A 259 -19.32 26.90 42.59
C LEU A 259 -17.83 26.47 42.59
N ASN A 260 -16.89 27.39 42.36
CA ASN A 260 -16.31 28.32 43.33
C ASN A 260 -15.54 27.63 44.47
N ASN A 261 -14.23 27.88 44.42
CA ASN A 261 -13.28 28.03 45.52
C ASN A 261 -12.60 26.85 46.23
N SER A 262 -11.30 27.13 46.42
CA SER A 262 -10.40 26.70 47.48
C SER A 262 -9.82 25.30 47.35
N SER A 263 -8.56 25.03 47.62
CA SER A 263 -7.38 25.82 48.02
C SER A 263 -6.30 24.79 48.33
N HIS A 264 -5.03 25.14 48.13
CA HIS A 264 -3.87 24.69 48.90
C HIS A 264 -3.62 23.18 49.13
N LEU A 265 -2.50 22.68 48.58
CA LEU A 265 -1.47 21.90 49.31
C LEU A 265 -0.26 21.69 48.37
N LYS A 266 0.73 22.59 48.41
CA LYS A 266 2.01 22.47 49.15
C LYS A 266 2.81 21.20 48.85
N LEU A 267 3.80 21.38 47.97
CA LEU A 267 5.08 20.68 47.96
C LEU A 267 5.71 20.64 49.37
N THR A 268 6.23 19.48 49.76
CA THR A 268 7.47 19.40 50.56
C THR A 268 8.29 18.17 50.20
N PHE A 269 9.59 18.35 50.41
CA PHE A 269 10.76 17.65 49.95
C PHE A 269 11.21 16.54 50.92
N SER A 270 12.25 15.80 50.48
CA SER A 270 13.17 14.93 51.26
C SER A 270 12.74 13.46 51.41
N SER A 271 13.60 12.45 51.26
CA SER A 271 15.05 12.40 51.48
C SER A 271 15.71 11.21 50.75
N ALA A 272 17.02 11.35 50.57
CA ALA A 272 17.95 10.38 49.98
C ALA A 272 18.18 9.13 50.84
N SER A 273 18.57 8.00 50.22
CA SER A 273 19.65 7.13 50.73
C SER A 273 20.08 6.02 49.75
N LYS A 274 21.36 6.10 49.34
CA LYS A 274 22.39 5.03 49.26
C LYS A 274 22.31 3.89 48.21
N PHE A 275 23.19 4.04 47.21
CA PHE A 275 24.33 3.16 46.85
C PHE A 275 24.28 1.67 47.23
N SER A 276 24.49 0.81 46.23
CA SER A 276 25.56 -0.20 46.25
C SER A 276 25.98 -0.59 44.84
N VAL A 277 27.25 -0.33 44.55
CA VAL A 277 28.05 -0.82 43.43
C VAL A 277 28.57 -2.21 43.82
N LEU A 278 28.50 -3.18 42.91
CA LEU A 278 29.26 -4.42 43.05
C LEU A 278 29.91 -4.75 41.70
N LEU A 279 31.24 -4.73 41.72
CA LEU A 279 32.16 -5.13 40.67
C LEU A 279 32.17 -6.66 40.46
N LEU A 280 32.20 -7.06 39.18
CA LEU A 280 33.06 -8.03 38.47
C LEU A 280 33.72 -9.21 39.25
N PRO A 281 33.86 -10.40 38.61
CA PRO A 281 34.89 -10.65 37.58
C PRO A 281 34.36 -11.41 36.33
N LEU A 282 34.81 -11.10 35.11
CA LEU A 282 36.02 -11.60 34.42
C LEU A 282 36.12 -13.14 34.40
N TYR A 283 35.68 -13.75 33.29
CA TYR A 283 36.28 -14.98 32.75
C TYR A 283 36.33 -14.91 31.24
N ALA A 284 37.56 -14.91 30.72
CA ALA A 284 37.92 -15.20 29.36
C ALA A 284 37.96 -16.72 29.15
N PHE A 285 37.52 -17.21 27.99
CA PHE A 285 38.11 -18.38 27.33
C PHE A 285 37.95 -18.26 25.82
N CYS A 286 39.06 -18.53 25.13
CA CYS A 286 39.25 -18.47 23.68
C CYS A 286 38.85 -19.77 22.97
N SER A 287 38.70 -19.64 21.65
CA SER A 287 39.02 -20.60 20.57
C SER A 287 38.09 -21.79 20.29
N PHE A 288 37.44 -21.76 19.12
CA PHE A 288 37.92 -22.40 17.89
C PHE A 288 37.43 -21.63 16.66
#